data_AF-A0A0W1DPT0-F1
#
_entry.id   AF-A0A0W1DPT0-F1
#
_cell.length_a   1.000
_cell.length_b   1.000
_cell.length_c   1.000
_cell.angle_alpha   90.00
_cell.angle_beta   90.00
_cell.angle_gamma   90.00
#
_symmetry.space_group_name_H-M   'P 1'
#
loop_
_entity.id
_entity.type
_entity.pdbx_description
1 polymer ?
#
loop_
_entity_poly.entity_id
_entity_poly.type
_entity_poly.pdbx_seq_one_letter_code
_entity_poly.pdbx_strand_id
1 'polypeptide(L)'
;MLASMTGFADRVRIKRTEETERLGLAGREGQVFGHTTPSVTEVAVVGAPSEDYAVNVHFDELDEGFWFAENLVELVDHAAGTVISFEGQDTEWVRLPNGEWQEKSSLTK
;
A
#
# COMPACT_ATOMS: atom_id res chain seq x y z
N MET A 1 -13.45 11.11 12.12
CA MET A 1 -12.73 11.04 10.84
C MET A 1 -12.63 9.57 10.50
N LEU A 2 -13.31 9.12 9.46
CA LEU A 2 -12.99 7.81 8.89
C LEU A 2 -11.60 7.97 8.28
N ALA A 3 -10.62 7.23 8.78
CA ALA A 3 -9.35 7.10 8.07
C ALA A 3 -9.70 6.62 6.66
N SER A 4 -9.23 7.34 5.63
CA SER A 4 -9.33 6.82 4.27
C SER A 4 -8.55 5.51 4.25
N MET A 5 -9.22 4.39 3.99
CA MET A 5 -8.54 3.09 3.87
C MET A 5 -7.45 3.22 2.80
N THR A 6 -6.23 2.83 3.14
CA THR A 6 -5.10 2.87 2.21
C THR A 6 -5.37 1.87 1.07
N GLY A 7 -5.37 2.37 -0.16
CA GLY A 7 -5.62 1.59 -1.36
C GLY A 7 -4.33 1.12 -2.03
N PHE A 8 -4.43 0.11 -2.91
CA PHE A 8 -3.33 -0.32 -3.79
C PHE A 8 -2.62 0.89 -4.39
N ALA A 9 -1.29 0.93 -4.49
CA ALA A 9 -0.43 2.04 -4.92
C ALA A 9 -0.49 3.36 -4.13
N ASP A 10 -1.23 3.46 -3.02
CA ASP A 10 -1.06 4.60 -2.11
C ASP A 10 0.38 4.62 -1.56
N ARG A 11 0.96 5.82 -1.44
CA ARG A 11 2.22 6.01 -0.74
C ARG A 11 1.97 6.10 0.74
N VAL A 12 2.73 5.33 1.49
CA VAL A 12 2.55 5.21 2.94
C VAL A 12 3.88 5.31 3.65
N ARG A 13 3.84 5.69 4.93
CA ARG A 13 4.96 5.70 5.85
C ARG A 13 4.69 4.73 6.99
N ILE A 14 5.70 3.98 7.40
CA ILE A 14 5.59 3.05 8.53
C ILE A 14 5.80 3.81 9.84
N LYS A 15 4.86 3.67 10.77
CA LYS A 15 4.95 4.26 12.11
C LYS A 15 6.08 3.64 12.92
N ARG A 16 6.62 4.43 13.84
CA ARG A 16 7.67 4.00 14.77
C ARG A 16 7.07 3.18 15.91
N THR A 17 7.56 1.96 16.08
CA THR A 17 7.39 1.10 17.26
C THR A 17 8.70 0.37 17.51
N GLU A 18 8.88 -0.23 18.68
CA GLU A 18 10.08 -1.03 18.97
C GLU A 18 10.31 -2.13 17.91
N GLU A 19 9.22 -2.74 17.43
CA GLU A 19 9.29 -3.78 16.40
C GLU A 19 9.69 -3.23 15.03
N THR A 20 9.07 -2.15 14.56
CA THR A 20 9.41 -1.57 13.25
C THR A 20 10.81 -0.96 13.24
N GLU A 21 11.28 -0.45 14.39
CA GLU A 21 12.65 0.03 14.55
C GLU A 21 13.66 -1.11 14.52
N ARG A 22 13.39 -2.21 15.25
CA ARG A 22 14.23 -3.42 15.23
C ARG A 22 14.37 -4.04 13.84
N LEU A 23 13.30 -3.98 13.03
CA LEU A 23 13.30 -4.45 11.65
C LEU A 23 13.89 -3.44 10.66
N GLY A 24 14.24 -2.23 11.10
CA GLY A 24 14.77 -1.17 10.23
C GLY A 24 13.74 -0.59 9.25
N LEU A 25 12.44 -0.77 9.52
CA LEU A 25 11.33 -0.35 8.67
C LEU A 25 10.69 0.98 9.14
N ALA A 26 10.90 1.34 10.40
CA ALA A 26 10.36 2.54 11.03
C ALA A 26 10.69 3.83 10.24
N GLY A 27 9.66 4.60 9.89
CA GLY A 27 9.78 5.87 9.19
C GLY A 27 10.07 5.75 7.69
N ARG A 28 10.27 4.53 7.15
CA ARG A 28 10.42 4.32 5.71
C ARG A 28 9.10 4.59 5.00
N GLU A 29 9.22 5.08 3.78
CA GLU A 29 8.10 5.20 2.85
C GLU A 29 8.12 4.06 1.85
N GLY A 30 6.94 3.55 1.52
CA GLY A 30 6.73 2.52 0.51
C GLY A 30 5.39 2.70 -0.18
N GLN A 31 5.04 1.76 -1.05
CA GLN A 31 3.75 1.73 -1.73
C GLN A 31 2.93 0.53 -1.29
N VAL A 32 1.63 0.74 -1.11
CA VAL A 32 0.71 -0.35 -0.82
C VAL A 32 0.63 -1.27 -2.03
N PHE A 33 0.93 -2.54 -1.86
CA PHE A 33 0.86 -3.52 -2.94
C PHE A 33 -0.41 -4.40 -2.87
N GLY A 34 -1.12 -4.36 -1.75
CA GLY A 34 -2.37 -5.07 -1.57
C GLY A 34 -2.77 -5.20 -0.10
N HIS A 35 -3.83 -5.94 0.13
CA HIS A 35 -4.31 -6.29 1.45
C HIS A 35 -4.62 -7.79 1.51
N THR A 36 -4.66 -8.33 2.72
CA THR A 36 -4.98 -9.74 2.94
C THR A 36 -5.75 -9.94 4.24
N THR A 37 -6.25 -11.16 4.40
CA THR A 37 -6.86 -11.69 5.62
C THR A 37 -5.87 -12.69 6.23
N PRO A 38 -5.07 -12.29 7.24
CA PRO A 38 -4.01 -13.12 7.80
C PRO A 38 -4.48 -14.49 8.30
N SER A 39 -5.71 -14.61 8.82
CA SER A 39 -6.24 -15.90 9.28
C SER A 39 -6.39 -16.95 8.17
N VAL A 40 -6.49 -16.51 6.91
CA VAL A 40 -6.64 -17.38 5.73
C VAL A 40 -5.31 -17.62 5.04
N THR A 41 -4.45 -16.60 5.01
CA THR A 41 -3.18 -16.63 4.24
C THR A 41 -1.97 -17.01 5.07
N GLU A 42 -2.09 -16.99 6.41
CA GLU A 42 -1.05 -17.33 7.38
C GLU A 42 0.26 -16.52 7.20
N VAL A 43 0.17 -15.32 6.61
CA VAL A 43 1.33 -14.44 6.42
C VAL A 43 1.86 -13.91 7.74
N ALA A 44 3.18 -13.71 7.82
CA ALA A 44 3.78 -13.03 8.95
C ALA A 44 3.43 -11.54 8.92
N VAL A 45 2.77 -11.04 9.97
CA VAL A 45 2.36 -9.64 10.11
C VAL A 45 3.27 -8.93 11.10
N VAL A 46 3.80 -7.78 10.71
CA VAL A 46 4.51 -6.85 11.59
C VAL A 46 3.50 -6.04 12.39
N GLY A 47 3.60 -6.07 13.72
CA GLY A 47 2.63 -5.49 14.63
C GLY A 47 1.49 -6.44 14.99
N ALA A 48 0.61 -5.96 15.88
CA ALA A 48 -0.60 -6.68 16.29
C ALA A 48 -1.81 -6.12 15.53
N PRO A 49 -2.34 -6.84 14.52
CA PRO A 49 -3.51 -6.37 13.80
C PRO A 49 -4.74 -6.39 14.71
N SER A 50 -5.52 -5.30 14.70
CA SER A 50 -6.76 -5.17 15.49
C SER A 50 -7.93 -5.92 14.88
N GLU A 51 -7.85 -6.19 13.58
CA GLU A 51 -8.82 -6.92 12.79
C GLU A 51 -8.10 -8.00 11.97
N ASP A 52 -8.84 -8.89 11.31
CA ASP A 52 -8.26 -9.90 10.42
C ASP A 52 -7.90 -9.29 9.05
N TYR A 53 -6.99 -8.31 9.11
CA TYR A 53 -6.61 -7.45 7.99
C TYR A 53 -5.15 -7.04 8.12
N ALA A 54 -4.39 -7.15 7.03
CA ALA A 54 -3.03 -6.65 6.92
C ALA A 54 -2.77 -6.00 5.57
N VAL A 55 -1.90 -4.99 5.56
CA VAL A 55 -1.53 -4.22 4.38
C VAL A 55 -0.14 -4.62 3.93
N ASN A 56 0.02 -5.00 2.66
CA ASN A 56 1.35 -5.20 2.09
C ASN A 56 1.92 -3.86 1.66
N VAL A 57 3.11 -3.53 2.15
CA VAL A 57 3.86 -2.35 1.72
C VAL A 57 5.15 -2.82 1.07
N HIS A 58 5.30 -2.49 -0.21
CA HIS A 58 6.51 -2.73 -0.98
C HIS A 58 7.46 -1.54 -0.85
N PHE A 59 8.74 -1.83 -0.65
CA PHE A 59 9.80 -0.82 -0.56
C PHE A 59 10.76 -1.01 -1.73
N ASP A 60 10.76 -0.06 -2.67
CA ASP A 60 11.64 -0.10 -3.85
C ASP A 60 13.12 -0.21 -3.48
N GLU A 61 13.54 0.43 -2.38
CA GLU A 61 14.94 0.37 -1.89
C GLU A 61 15.36 -1.02 -1.40
N LEU A 62 14.39 -1.86 -1.03
CA LEU A 62 14.62 -3.21 -0.50
C LEU A 62 14.27 -4.29 -1.52
N ASP A 63 13.56 -3.93 -2.60
CA ASP A 63 12.94 -4.86 -3.55
C ASP A 63 12.10 -5.95 -2.84
N GLU A 64 11.45 -5.56 -1.73
CA GLU A 64 10.74 -6.48 -0.84
C GLU A 64 9.46 -5.85 -0.28
N GLY A 65 8.43 -6.68 -0.09
CA GLY A 65 7.17 -6.30 0.52
C GLY A 65 6.96 -6.95 1.88
N PHE A 66 6.46 -6.17 2.84
CA PHE A 66 6.15 -6.64 4.20
C PHE A 66 4.67 -6.44 4.51
N TRP A 67 4.08 -7.36 5.27
CA TRP A 67 2.71 -7.23 5.76
C TRP A 67 2.70 -6.52 7.11
N PHE A 68 1.91 -5.45 7.22
CA PHE A 68 1.78 -4.66 8.44
C PHE A 68 0.34 -4.70 8.96
N ALA A 69 0.22 -4.64 10.29
CA ALA A 69 -1.02 -4.23 10.91
C ALA A 69 -1.40 -2.82 10.42
N GLU A 70 -2.66 -2.61 10.06
CA GLU A 70 -3.14 -1.35 9.45
C GLU A 70 -2.79 -0.12 10.28
N ASN A 71 -2.86 -0.24 11.61
CA ASN A 71 -2.55 0.86 12.52
C ASN A 71 -1.09 1.33 12.47
N LEU A 72 -0.17 0.55 11.89
CA LEU A 72 1.23 0.92 11.67
C LEU A 72 1.48 1.62 10.34
N VAL A 73 0.48 1.69 9.47
CA VAL A 73 0.58 2.29 8.13
C VAL A 73 -0.04 3.69 8.16
N GLU A 74 0.69 4.70 7.71
CA GLU A 74 0.23 6.08 7.63
C GLU A 74 0.21 6.54 6.17
N LEU A 75 -0.95 6.94 5.65
CA LEU A 75 -1.07 7.49 4.30
C LEU A 75 -0.25 8.78 4.18
N VAL A 76 0.63 8.83 3.17
CA VAL A 76 1.38 10.03 2.78
C VAL A 76 0.61 10.77 1.68
N ASP A 77 0.33 10.07 0.57
CA ASP A 77 -0.46 10.56 -0.55
C ASP A 77 -1.00 9.39 -1.40
N HIS A 78 -1.91 9.70 -2.33
CA HIS A 78 -2.52 8.71 -3.22
C HIS A 78 -1.68 8.36 -4.46
N ALA A 79 -0.42 8.79 -4.53
CA ALA A 79 0.48 8.58 -5.65
C ALA A 79 -0.12 8.98 -7.02
N ALA A 80 -0.72 10.16 -7.08
CA ALA A 80 -1.36 10.68 -8.29
C ALA A 80 -0.39 10.67 -9.48
N GLY A 81 -0.85 10.17 -10.63
CA GLY A 81 -0.04 10.01 -11.83
C GLY A 81 0.65 8.65 -11.96
N THR A 82 0.57 7.78 -10.94
CA THR A 82 1.00 6.37 -11.09
C THR A 82 0.26 5.72 -12.25
N VAL A 83 0.98 5.05 -13.13
CA VAL A 83 0.42 4.32 -14.27
C VAL A 83 0.64 2.83 -14.09
N ILE A 84 -0.42 2.04 -14.29
CA ILE A 84 -0.36 0.59 -14.31
C ILE A 84 -0.91 0.05 -15.61
N SER A 85 -0.42 -1.12 -15.99
CA SER A 85 -0.93 -1.95 -17.07
C SER A 85 -0.94 -3.39 -16.60
N PHE A 86 -1.94 -4.17 -17.04
CA PHE A 86 -1.96 -5.60 -16.77
C PHE A 86 -1.35 -6.35 -17.95
N GLU A 87 -0.49 -7.32 -17.67
CA GLU A 87 0.08 -8.17 -18.72
C GLU A 87 -1.05 -8.84 -19.51
N GLY A 88 -0.98 -8.75 -20.85
CA GLY A 88 -2.02 -9.25 -21.74
C GLY A 88 -3.18 -8.28 -21.98
N GLN A 89 -3.12 -7.04 -21.49
CA GLN A 89 -4.08 -5.97 -21.80
C GLN A 89 -3.37 -4.73 -22.36
N ASP A 90 -3.94 -4.14 -23.41
CA ASP A 90 -3.46 -2.88 -23.99
C ASP A 90 -3.98 -1.63 -23.25
N THR A 91 -4.56 -1.81 -22.07
CA THR A 91 -5.18 -0.74 -21.28
C THR A 91 -4.24 -0.24 -20.19
N GLU A 92 -3.94 1.06 -20.22
CA GLU A 92 -3.25 1.77 -19.15
C GLU A 92 -4.26 2.45 -18.22
N TRP A 93 -4.01 2.35 -16.92
CA TRP A 93 -4.78 3.04 -15.89
C TRP A 93 -3.87 4.05 -15.19
N VAL A 94 -4.39 5.24 -14.91
CA VAL A 94 -3.71 6.27 -14.13
C VAL A 94 -4.40 6.47 -12.79
N ARG A 95 -3.58 6.67 -11.76
CA ARG A 95 -4.03 6.97 -10.40
C ARG A 95 -4.37 8.45 -10.26
N LEU A 96 -5.58 8.75 -9.80
CA LEU A 96 -6.07 10.10 -9.58
C LEU A 96 -5.70 10.62 -8.16
N PRO A 97 -5.68 11.95 -7.93
CA PRO A 97 -5.38 12.53 -6.62
C PRO A 97 -6.33 12.13 -5.48
N ASN A 98 -7.52 11.63 -5.79
CA ASN A 98 -8.50 11.15 -4.82
C ASN A 98 -8.34 9.65 -4.47
N GLY A 99 -7.35 8.97 -5.03
CA GLY A 99 -7.14 7.54 -4.81
C GLY A 99 -7.85 6.62 -5.81
N GLU A 100 -8.64 7.15 -6.75
CA GLU A 100 -9.34 6.34 -7.77
C GLU A 100 -8.45 6.04 -8.98
N TRP A 101 -8.81 5.00 -9.74
CA TRP A 101 -8.15 4.64 -11.00
C TRP A 101 -9.02 5.04 -12.19
N GLN A 102 -8.41 5.61 -13.22
CA GLN A 102 -9.07 5.95 -14.47
C GLN A 102 -8.29 5.42 -15.65
N GLU A 103 -8.97 4.91 -16.67
CA GLU A 103 -8.35 4.53 -17.93
C GLU A 103 -7.71 5.77 -18.59
N LYS A 104 -6.43 5.67 -18.94
CA LYS A 104 -5.64 6.79 -19.49
C LYS A 104 -6.18 7.28 -20.84
N SER A 105 -6.75 6.39 -21.65
CA SER A 105 -7.39 6.73 -22.93
C SER A 105 -8.59 7.70 -22.76
N SER A 106 -9.22 7.69 -21.58
CA SER A 106 -10.37 8.55 -21.26
C SER A 106 -9.98 9.96 -20.83
N LEU A 107 -8.68 10.24 -20.63
CA LEU A 107 -8.17 11.58 -20.28
C LEU A 107 -7.82 12.46 -21.48
N THR A 108 -7.82 11.89 -22.69
CA THR A 108 -7.43 12.57 -23.94
C THR A 108 -8.62 12.93 -24.84
N LYS A 109 -9.85 12.85 -24.31
CA LYS A 109 -11.09 13.27 -25.00
C LYS A 109 -11.58 14.64 -24.54
#